data_AF-A0A0F7RCF6-F1
#
_entry.id   AF-A0A0F7RCF6-F1
#
_cell.length_a   1.000
_cell.length_b   1.000
_cell.length_c   1.000
_cell.angle_alpha   90.00
_cell.angle_beta   90.00
_cell.angle_gamma   90.00
#
_symmetry.space_group_name_H-M   'P 1'
#
loop_
_entity.id
_entity.type
_entity.pdbx_description
1 polymer ?
#
loop_
_entity_poly.entity_id
_entity_poly.type
_entity_poly.pdbx_seq_one_letter_code
_entity_poly.pdbx_strand_id
1 'polypeptide(L)'
;MKNKISNQEWKDLRTRQLYSRGDKSKKGNLNMRITVDDCGQGWLEIANPLGRTNGKTKSPRIKVPIMIPYRFYHQITNVVMGKQIGVNPKGKPIIEHQKYSVEIIRKQNEFYINITFDETEIGRVLDFKETPQSDVIAGIDVNPDRIAVSLCTKQGNFKGSKIFYLHNLNTFSTNKRATIIGQIVQQIKTRLLENNVGGIVLEDLKFQQSHDTDKYSNRNFHQFTYKKMLNSLIRMALRNGFSVKTVNPAYTSVIGKLKYSKNFGISVHEAAAFTIARRGLELQEQLPQEIILLLKNQITTKLRILVASMEESKKNTQKVYKKWLQTIQTWKEYHNWKLWSILHKTVYMNNQQVVFKI
;
A
#
# COMPACT_ATOMS: atom_id res chain seq x y z
N MET A 1 37.60 19.18 -11.79
CA MET A 1 36.41 19.41 -10.93
C MET A 1 35.33 20.10 -11.75
N LYS A 2 34.37 19.37 -12.33
CA LYS A 2 33.24 19.92 -13.09
C LYS A 2 32.02 20.09 -12.16
N ASN A 3 31.28 21.19 -12.33
CA ASN A 3 30.01 21.56 -11.69
C ASN A 3 30.05 22.15 -10.27
N LYS A 4 30.62 23.36 -10.12
CA LYS A 4 30.29 24.24 -8.98
C LYS A 4 29.24 25.24 -9.45
N ILE A 5 28.05 25.20 -8.85
CA ILE A 5 26.98 26.19 -9.07
C ILE A 5 27.41 27.57 -8.55
N SER A 6 26.96 28.64 -9.20
CA SER A 6 27.21 30.01 -8.75
C SER A 6 26.51 30.31 -7.42
N ASN A 7 26.98 31.33 -6.68
CA ASN A 7 26.33 31.77 -5.43
C ASN A 7 24.88 32.22 -5.67
N GLN A 8 24.61 32.84 -6.84
CA GLN A 8 23.25 33.23 -7.22
C GLN A 8 22.36 32.01 -7.48
N GLU A 9 22.84 31.02 -8.24
CA GLU A 9 22.12 29.75 -8.42
C GLU A 9 21.91 29.01 -7.10
N TRP A 10 22.89 29.03 -6.19
CA TRP A 10 22.79 28.43 -4.86
C TRP A 10 21.72 29.11 -3.99
N LYS A 11 21.61 30.45 -4.07
CA LYS A 11 20.57 31.23 -3.40
C LYS A 11 19.21 30.98 -4.02
N ASP A 12 19.08 31.06 -5.34
CA ASP A 12 17.83 30.83 -6.07
C ASP A 12 17.28 29.41 -5.84
N LEU A 13 18.15 28.40 -5.75
CA LEU A 13 17.76 27.03 -5.40
C LEU A 13 17.24 26.89 -3.95
N ARG A 14 17.56 27.83 -3.06
CA ARG A 14 17.11 27.84 -1.65
C ARG A 14 15.96 28.82 -1.38
N THR A 15 15.81 29.86 -2.18
CA THR A 15 14.78 30.90 -2.01
C THR A 15 13.53 30.67 -2.89
N ARG A 16 13.51 29.61 -3.68
CA ARG A 16 12.39 29.24 -4.57
C ARG A 16 11.11 28.77 -3.87
N GLN A 17 11.05 28.74 -2.54
CA GLN A 17 9.89 28.24 -1.81
C GLN A 17 9.44 29.17 -0.68
N LEU A 18 8.13 29.31 -0.53
CA LEU A 18 7.50 29.96 0.62
C LEU A 18 6.49 29.00 1.24
N TYR A 19 6.62 28.74 2.53
CA TYR A 19 5.75 27.80 3.25
C TYR A 19 5.00 28.50 4.37
N SER A 20 3.72 28.16 4.54
CA SER A 20 2.91 28.58 5.68
C SER A 20 2.10 27.41 6.20
N ARG A 21 2.26 27.16 7.49
CA ARG A 21 1.46 26.20 8.24
C ARG A 21 0.08 26.78 8.57
N GLY A 22 -0.94 25.95 8.40
CA GLY A 22 -2.31 26.28 8.77
C GLY A 22 -2.66 26.18 10.26
N ASP A 23 -3.71 26.89 10.65
CA ASP A 23 -4.36 26.85 11.96
C ASP A 23 -5.89 26.94 11.79
N LYS A 24 -6.61 25.95 12.34
CA LYS A 24 -8.08 25.88 12.33
C LYS A 24 -8.72 27.13 12.94
N SER A 25 -8.15 27.67 14.02
CA SER A 25 -8.65 28.87 14.70
C SER A 25 -8.49 30.16 13.87
N LYS A 26 -7.64 30.13 12.84
CA LYS A 26 -7.33 31.29 11.98
C LYS A 26 -7.88 31.15 10.56
N LYS A 27 -9.03 30.46 10.42
CA LYS A 27 -9.69 30.16 9.14
C LYS A 27 -8.81 29.34 8.20
N GLY A 28 -8.19 28.30 8.75
CA GLY A 28 -7.39 27.34 8.01
C GLY A 28 -5.93 27.75 7.83
N ASN A 29 -5.65 28.95 7.32
CA ASN A 29 -4.30 29.49 7.22
C ASN A 29 -4.29 31.02 7.35
N LEU A 30 -3.46 31.59 8.24
CA LEU A 30 -3.45 33.04 8.46
C LEU A 30 -2.58 33.79 7.45
N ASN A 31 -1.46 33.20 7.03
CA ASN A 31 -0.44 33.91 6.27
C ASN A 31 -0.61 33.73 4.75
N MET A 32 -1.18 32.60 4.32
CA MET A 32 -1.49 32.31 2.92
C MET A 32 -2.87 31.67 2.82
N ARG A 33 -3.88 32.41 2.35
CA ARG A 33 -5.23 31.88 2.16
C ARG A 33 -5.53 31.64 0.70
N ILE A 34 -6.31 30.60 0.46
CA ILE A 34 -6.92 30.38 -0.84
C ILE A 34 -8.42 30.66 -0.69
N THR A 35 -8.94 31.50 -1.57
CA THR A 35 -10.36 31.85 -1.65
C THR A 35 -10.84 31.62 -3.07
N VAL A 36 -12.15 31.46 -3.22
CA VAL A 36 -12.80 31.30 -4.52
C VAL A 36 -13.95 32.30 -4.55
N ASP A 37 -14.06 33.05 -5.64
CA ASP A 37 -15.16 33.99 -5.84
C ASP A 37 -16.39 33.33 -6.47
N ASP A 38 -17.46 34.11 -6.64
CA ASP A 38 -18.75 33.64 -7.14
C ASP A 38 -18.69 33.14 -8.60
N CYS A 39 -17.67 33.57 -9.36
CA CYS A 39 -17.41 33.11 -10.73
C CYS A 39 -16.57 31.82 -10.76
N GLY A 40 -16.12 31.33 -9.60
CA GLY A 40 -15.27 30.15 -9.47
C GLY A 40 -13.79 30.40 -9.70
N GLN A 41 -13.35 31.66 -9.77
CA GLN A 41 -11.94 31.99 -9.89
C GLN A 41 -11.25 31.84 -8.51
N GLY A 42 -10.17 31.06 -8.49
CA GLY A 42 -9.34 30.90 -7.30
C GLY A 42 -8.42 32.10 -7.09
N TRP A 43 -8.18 32.45 -5.83
CA TRP A 43 -7.28 33.53 -5.43
C TRP A 43 -6.36 33.08 -4.31
N LEU A 44 -5.08 33.42 -4.41
CA LEU A 44 -4.12 33.31 -3.32
C LEU A 44 -3.94 34.68 -2.66
N GLU A 45 -4.19 34.75 -1.36
CA GLU A 45 -4.01 35.91 -0.52
C GLU A 45 -2.83 35.72 0.44
N ILE A 46 -1.77 36.49 0.25
CA ILE A 46 -0.54 36.43 1.06
C ILE A 46 -0.50 37.63 1.99
N ALA A 47 -0.38 37.40 3.30
CA ALA A 47 -0.20 38.47 4.26
C ALA A 47 1.13 39.21 4.02
N ASN A 48 1.05 40.52 3.83
CA ASN A 48 2.21 41.38 3.59
C ASN A 48 2.48 42.25 4.84
N PRO A 49 3.34 41.81 5.77
CA PRO A 49 3.65 42.58 6.97
C PRO A 49 4.36 43.91 6.68
N LEU A 50 5.08 44.02 5.55
CA LEU A 50 5.83 45.21 5.17
C LEU A 50 4.93 46.35 4.68
N GLY A 51 3.72 46.04 4.20
CA GLY A 51 2.75 47.06 3.76
C GLY A 51 1.92 47.67 4.90
N ARG A 52 2.27 47.40 6.17
CA ARG A 52 1.47 47.86 7.31
C ARG A 52 1.67 49.35 7.55
N THR A 53 0.59 50.13 7.43
CA THR A 53 0.56 51.55 7.80
C THR A 53 0.28 51.72 9.29
N ASN A 54 0.82 52.78 9.91
CA ASN A 54 0.59 53.10 11.32
C ASN A 54 -0.92 53.11 11.65
N GLY A 55 -1.28 52.52 12.80
CA GLY A 55 -2.67 52.45 13.29
C GLY A 55 -3.52 51.26 12.80
N LYS A 56 -3.11 50.52 11.75
CA LYS A 56 -3.84 49.32 11.32
C LYS A 56 -3.42 48.08 12.11
N THR A 57 -4.39 47.30 12.57
CA THR A 57 -4.15 46.04 13.31
C THR A 57 -3.85 44.84 12.40
N LYS A 58 -4.23 44.91 11.12
CA LYS A 58 -4.06 43.82 10.15
C LYS A 58 -3.10 44.22 9.03
N SER A 59 -2.21 43.30 8.67
CA SER A 59 -1.36 43.42 7.49
C SER A 59 -2.23 43.40 6.22
N PRO A 60 -1.94 44.27 5.22
CA PRO A 60 -2.57 44.13 3.91
C PRO A 60 -2.23 42.77 3.29
N ARG A 61 -3.02 42.36 2.30
CA ARG A 61 -2.84 41.07 1.62
C ARG A 61 -2.57 41.30 0.14
N ILE A 62 -1.54 40.65 -0.38
CA ILE A 62 -1.30 40.54 -1.81
C ILE A 62 -2.27 39.49 -2.34
N LYS A 63 -3.12 39.85 -3.30
CA LYS A 63 -4.11 38.95 -3.89
C LYS A 63 -3.73 38.66 -5.33
N VAL A 64 -3.53 37.38 -5.65
CA VAL A 64 -3.08 36.91 -6.97
C VAL A 64 -4.06 35.86 -7.48
N PRO A 65 -4.51 35.91 -8.75
CA PRO A 65 -5.36 34.88 -9.31
C PRO A 65 -4.59 33.56 -9.45
N ILE A 66 -5.26 32.44 -9.19
CA ILE A 66 -4.68 31.09 -9.30
C ILE A 66 -5.61 30.17 -10.08
N MET A 67 -5.03 29.25 -10.85
CA MET A 67 -5.78 28.21 -11.53
C MET A 67 -5.95 27.01 -10.58
N ILE A 68 -7.20 26.66 -10.27
CA ILE A 68 -7.53 25.43 -9.54
C ILE A 68 -7.90 24.36 -10.58
N PRO A 69 -7.17 23.24 -10.69
CA PRO A 69 -7.51 22.20 -11.64
C PRO A 69 -8.92 21.64 -11.38
N TYR A 70 -9.74 21.56 -12.43
CA TYR A 70 -11.15 21.11 -12.35
C TYR A 70 -11.32 19.82 -11.53
N ARG A 71 -10.43 18.84 -11.75
CA ARG A 71 -10.41 17.55 -11.04
C ARG A 71 -10.39 17.67 -9.51
N PHE A 72 -9.75 18.72 -8.98
CA PHE A 72 -9.57 18.92 -7.53
C PHE A 72 -10.41 20.08 -6.99
N TYR A 73 -11.23 20.71 -7.85
CA TYR A 73 -11.93 21.94 -7.52
C TYR A 73 -12.77 21.80 -6.24
N HIS A 74 -13.73 20.86 -6.23
CA HIS A 74 -14.58 20.61 -5.06
C HIS A 74 -13.79 20.20 -3.81
N GLN A 75 -12.74 19.39 -3.98
CA GLN A 75 -11.92 18.95 -2.86
C GLN A 75 -11.20 20.15 -2.22
N ILE A 76 -10.61 21.01 -3.04
CA ILE A 76 -9.89 22.21 -2.57
C ILE A 76 -10.86 23.20 -1.98
N THR A 77 -11.98 23.50 -2.65
CA THR A 77 -12.97 24.49 -2.16
C THR A 77 -13.56 24.07 -0.82
N ASN A 78 -13.88 22.79 -0.63
CA ASN A 78 -14.42 22.27 0.63
C ASN A 78 -13.44 22.49 1.81
N VAL A 79 -12.13 22.37 1.55
CA VAL A 79 -11.09 22.57 2.56
C VAL A 79 -10.88 24.06 2.85
N VAL A 80 -10.74 24.89 1.80
CA VAL A 80 -10.27 26.27 1.95
C VAL A 80 -11.40 27.25 2.33
N MET A 81 -12.63 26.98 1.89
CA MET A 81 -13.80 27.81 2.21
C MET A 81 -14.43 27.44 3.57
N GLY A 82 -14.26 26.19 4.01
CA GLY A 82 -14.87 25.65 5.23
C GLY A 82 -16.34 25.24 5.03
N LYS A 83 -16.90 24.58 6.05
CA LYS A 83 -18.27 24.06 6.04
C LYS A 83 -19.16 24.92 6.94
N GLN A 84 -20.29 25.40 6.43
CA GLN A 84 -21.29 26.03 7.29
C GLN A 84 -21.95 24.98 8.18
N ILE A 85 -21.84 25.16 9.50
CA ILE A 85 -22.38 24.24 10.52
C ILE A 85 -23.61 24.79 11.24
N GLY A 86 -23.96 26.05 11.00
CA GLY A 86 -25.13 26.67 11.58
C GLY A 86 -25.14 28.18 11.37
N VAL A 87 -26.05 28.85 12.08
CA VAL A 87 -26.12 30.31 12.16
C VAL A 87 -26.04 30.72 13.61
N ASN A 88 -25.38 31.84 13.89
CA ASN A 88 -25.39 32.40 15.23
C ASN A 88 -26.74 33.12 15.49
N PRO A 89 -27.05 33.51 16.74
CA PRO A 89 -28.30 34.21 17.07
C PRO A 89 -28.53 35.54 16.32
N LYS A 90 -27.49 36.07 15.66
CA LYS A 90 -27.54 37.29 14.82
C LYS A 90 -27.68 36.98 13.33
N GLY A 91 -28.02 35.73 12.96
CA GLY A 91 -28.21 35.29 11.58
C GLY A 91 -26.92 35.12 10.76
N LYS A 92 -25.72 35.25 11.36
CA LYS A 92 -24.46 35.07 10.63
C LYS A 92 -24.06 33.60 10.56
N PRO A 93 -23.55 33.11 9.42
CA PRO A 93 -23.12 31.73 9.27
C PRO A 93 -21.93 31.43 10.19
N ILE A 94 -22.01 30.29 10.88
CA ILE A 94 -20.90 29.70 11.62
C ILE A 94 -20.19 28.75 10.67
N ILE A 95 -18.95 29.08 10.32
CA ILE A 95 -18.13 28.31 9.39
C ILE A 95 -17.08 27.54 10.18
N GLU A 96 -17.14 26.22 10.06
CA GLU A 96 -16.07 25.34 10.53
C GLU A 96 -14.98 25.25 9.46
N HIS A 97 -13.77 25.67 9.82
CA HIS A 97 -12.61 25.58 8.94
C HIS A 97 -11.77 24.34 9.25
N GLN A 98 -11.06 23.86 8.23
CA GLN A 98 -10.00 22.89 8.39
C GLN A 98 -8.63 23.58 8.32
N LYS A 99 -7.66 23.10 9.10
CA LYS A 99 -6.25 23.54 8.96
C LYS A 99 -5.70 23.03 7.61
N TYR A 100 -4.99 23.88 6.89
CA TYR A 100 -4.25 23.47 5.69
C TYR A 100 -2.94 24.26 5.58
N SER A 101 -1.88 23.58 5.17
CA SER A 101 -0.61 24.23 4.84
C SER A 101 -0.59 24.62 3.37
N VAL A 102 0.05 25.74 3.07
CA VAL A 102 0.28 26.21 1.71
C VAL A 102 1.78 26.30 1.49
N GLU A 103 2.24 25.79 0.36
CA GLU A 103 3.62 25.92 -0.11
C GLU A 103 3.60 26.47 -1.53
N ILE A 104 4.22 27.63 -1.72
CA ILE A 104 4.47 28.20 -3.04
C ILE A 104 5.84 27.72 -3.49
N ILE A 105 5.93 27.07 -4.65
CA ILE A 105 7.18 26.65 -5.27
C ILE A 105 7.34 27.36 -6.61
N ARG A 106 8.43 28.10 -6.76
CA ARG A 106 8.85 28.64 -8.06
C ARG A 106 9.58 27.55 -8.84
N LYS A 107 9.12 27.27 -10.06
CA LYS A 107 9.78 26.39 -11.03
C LYS A 107 9.94 27.16 -12.34
N GLN A 108 11.18 27.40 -12.75
CA GLN A 108 11.48 28.25 -13.91
C GLN A 108 10.78 29.62 -13.77
N ASN A 109 9.81 29.92 -14.65
CA ASN A 109 9.04 31.15 -14.66
C ASN A 109 7.61 31.00 -14.11
N GLU A 110 7.27 29.85 -13.54
CA GLU A 110 5.94 29.56 -13.01
C GLU A 110 5.96 29.37 -11.49
N PHE A 111 4.82 29.65 -10.86
CA PHE A 111 4.58 29.41 -9.44
C PHE A 111 3.54 28.31 -9.28
N TYR A 112 3.89 27.28 -8.52
CA TYR A 112 3.03 26.17 -8.15
C TYR A 112 2.62 26.33 -6.69
N ILE A 113 1.35 26.05 -6.39
CA ILE A 113 0.81 26.13 -5.05
C ILE A 113 0.43 24.73 -4.61
N ASN A 114 1.17 24.18 -3.66
CA ASN A 114 0.82 22.92 -3.02
C ASN A 114 -0.02 23.23 -1.78
N ILE A 115 -1.11 22.48 -1.63
CA ILE A 115 -1.97 22.53 -0.45
C ILE A 115 -1.89 21.17 0.24
N THR A 116 -1.64 21.17 1.54
CA THR A 116 -1.63 19.96 2.37
C THR A 116 -2.70 20.09 3.45
N PHE A 117 -3.59 19.12 3.51
CA PHE A 117 -4.68 19.05 4.49
C PHE A 117 -4.91 17.60 4.90
N ASP A 118 -5.50 17.40 6.07
CA ASP A 118 -5.88 16.07 6.55
C ASP A 118 -7.12 15.60 5.79
N GLU A 119 -7.17 14.35 5.33
CA GLU A 119 -8.36 13.82 4.67
C GLU A 119 -9.22 13.07 5.70
N THR A 120 -10.53 13.29 5.71
CA THR A 120 -11.45 12.46 6.51
C THR A 120 -11.68 11.16 5.76
N GLU A 121 -11.15 10.06 6.29
CA GLU A 121 -11.33 8.72 5.74
C GLU A 121 -12.56 8.04 6.35
N ILE A 122 -13.34 7.35 5.53
CA ILE A 122 -14.55 6.61 5.97
C ILE A 122 -14.15 5.22 6.46
N GLY A 123 -13.16 4.61 5.78
CA GLY A 123 -12.59 3.33 6.15
C GLY A 123 -11.64 3.45 7.34
N ARG A 124 -11.18 2.31 7.83
CA ARG A 124 -10.24 2.24 8.95
C ARG A 124 -9.19 1.17 8.74
N VAL A 125 -7.98 1.44 9.23
CA VAL A 125 -6.95 0.42 9.38
C VAL A 125 -7.25 -0.39 10.63
N LEU A 126 -7.29 -1.72 10.51
CA LEU A 126 -7.53 -2.65 11.59
C LEU A 126 -6.23 -2.98 12.32
N ASP A 127 -6.31 -3.08 13.64
CA ASP A 127 -5.21 -3.56 14.46
C ASP A 127 -4.95 -5.05 14.24
N PHE A 128 -3.77 -5.52 14.69
CA PHE A 128 -3.35 -6.91 14.50
C PHE A 128 -4.37 -7.94 15.03
N LYS A 129 -5.04 -7.63 16.14
CA LYS A 129 -6.03 -8.50 16.80
C LYS A 129 -7.45 -8.37 16.24
N GLU A 130 -7.71 -7.35 15.42
CA GLU A 130 -9.04 -7.13 14.85
C GLU A 130 -9.18 -7.88 13.54
N THR A 131 -10.36 -8.45 13.28
CA THR A 131 -10.68 -9.07 11.98
C THR A 131 -11.71 -8.23 11.22
N PRO A 132 -11.65 -8.21 9.88
CA PRO A 132 -12.73 -7.65 9.07
C PRO A 132 -14.07 -8.34 9.37
N GLN A 133 -15.13 -7.57 9.59
CA GLN A 133 -16.44 -8.09 10.02
C GLN A 133 -17.43 -8.30 8.86
N SER A 134 -17.15 -7.78 7.67
CA SER A 134 -18.05 -7.90 6.52
C SER A 134 -18.10 -9.31 5.96
N ASP A 135 -19.24 -9.67 5.35
CA ASP A 135 -19.47 -11.02 4.81
C ASP A 135 -18.51 -11.41 3.68
N VAL A 136 -18.00 -10.43 2.92
CA VAL A 136 -17.02 -10.64 1.84
C VAL A 136 -15.77 -9.82 2.09
N ILE A 137 -14.63 -10.51 2.12
CA ILE A 137 -13.29 -9.94 2.30
C ILE A 137 -12.47 -10.20 1.04
N ALA A 138 -11.65 -9.23 0.64
CA ALA A 138 -10.70 -9.41 -0.44
C ALA A 138 -9.28 -9.52 0.11
N GLY A 139 -8.54 -10.54 -0.30
CA GLY A 139 -7.08 -10.56 -0.16
C GLY A 139 -6.44 -10.11 -1.46
N ILE A 140 -5.34 -9.38 -1.37
CA ILE A 140 -4.66 -8.80 -2.53
C ILE A 140 -3.18 -9.15 -2.48
N ASP A 141 -2.71 -9.87 -3.51
CA ASP A 141 -1.31 -10.20 -3.76
C ASP A 141 -0.74 -9.21 -4.80
N VAL A 142 0.31 -8.49 -4.44
CA VAL A 142 0.88 -7.42 -5.25
C VAL A 142 2.21 -7.88 -5.84
N ASN A 143 2.34 -7.81 -7.17
CA ASN A 143 3.57 -8.15 -7.89
C ASN A 143 3.93 -7.06 -8.90
N PRO A 144 5.18 -7.04 -9.42
CA PRO A 144 5.65 -6.04 -10.37
C PRO A 144 4.79 -5.87 -11.62
N ASP A 145 4.29 -6.99 -12.14
CA ASP A 145 3.63 -7.12 -13.43
C ASP A 145 2.14 -7.48 -13.30
N ARG A 146 1.63 -7.61 -12.07
CA ARG A 146 0.22 -7.92 -11.80
C ARG A 146 -0.18 -7.64 -10.35
N ILE A 147 -1.46 -7.37 -10.14
CA ILE A 147 -2.11 -7.44 -8.83
C ILE A 147 -3.18 -8.53 -8.92
N ALA A 148 -3.12 -9.53 -8.05
CA ALA A 148 -4.15 -10.56 -7.95
C ALA A 148 -5.07 -10.22 -6.76
N VAL A 149 -6.38 -10.31 -7.00
CA VAL A 149 -7.42 -10.06 -5.99
C VAL A 149 -8.24 -11.33 -5.86
N SER A 150 -8.39 -11.84 -4.65
CA SER A 150 -9.20 -13.02 -4.36
C SER A 150 -10.21 -12.72 -3.27
N LEU A 151 -11.44 -13.15 -3.50
CA LEU A 151 -12.59 -12.91 -2.64
C LEU A 151 -12.86 -14.12 -1.77
N CYS A 152 -13.19 -13.85 -0.52
CA CYS A 152 -13.39 -14.84 0.52
C CYS A 152 -14.61 -14.47 1.35
N THR A 153 -15.42 -15.46 1.77
CA THR A 153 -16.44 -15.23 2.80
C THR A 153 -15.80 -15.00 4.16
N LYS A 154 -16.52 -14.42 5.12
CA LYS A 154 -16.06 -14.33 6.52
C LYS A 154 -15.70 -15.69 7.14
N GLN A 155 -16.30 -16.79 6.68
CA GLN A 155 -15.97 -18.16 7.11
C GLN A 155 -14.74 -18.75 6.41
N GLY A 156 -14.16 -18.03 5.45
CA GLY A 156 -12.97 -18.49 4.73
C GLY A 156 -13.22 -19.14 3.38
N ASN A 157 -14.45 -19.17 2.87
CA ASN A 157 -14.76 -19.88 1.62
C ASN A 157 -14.37 -19.04 0.41
N PHE A 158 -13.84 -19.67 -0.64
CA PHE A 158 -13.48 -18.99 -1.88
C PHE A 158 -14.73 -18.53 -2.64
N LYS A 159 -14.75 -17.28 -3.10
CA LYS A 159 -15.85 -16.72 -3.92
C LYS A 159 -15.45 -16.42 -5.36
N GLY A 160 -14.17 -16.31 -5.66
CA GLY A 160 -13.67 -15.94 -6.97
C GLY A 160 -12.41 -15.08 -6.89
N SER A 161 -11.73 -14.93 -8.02
CA SER A 161 -10.49 -14.16 -8.12
C SER A 161 -10.39 -13.43 -9.45
N LYS A 162 -9.48 -12.47 -9.53
CA LYS A 162 -9.15 -11.75 -10.75
C LYS A 162 -7.70 -11.26 -10.71
N ILE A 163 -7.01 -11.38 -11.83
CA ILE A 163 -5.69 -10.77 -12.05
C ILE A 163 -5.85 -9.46 -12.82
N PHE A 164 -5.18 -8.42 -12.34
CA PHE A 164 -5.04 -7.14 -13.01
C PHE A 164 -3.59 -6.98 -13.46
N TYR A 165 -3.34 -7.11 -14.77
CA TYR A 165 -1.99 -7.07 -15.32
C TYR A 165 -1.45 -5.64 -15.43
N LEU A 166 -0.15 -5.50 -15.14
CA LEU A 166 0.63 -4.26 -15.16
C LEU A 166 1.79 -4.44 -16.16
N HIS A 167 1.43 -4.64 -17.43
CA HIS A 167 2.42 -4.89 -18.48
C HIS A 167 3.44 -3.75 -18.58
N ASN A 168 4.72 -4.11 -18.62
CA ASN A 168 5.85 -3.21 -18.87
C ASN A 168 5.97 -2.04 -17.88
N LEU A 169 5.48 -2.19 -16.64
CA LEU A 169 5.50 -1.10 -15.66
C LEU A 169 6.91 -0.49 -15.50
N ASN A 170 7.95 -1.33 -15.51
CA ASN A 170 9.34 -0.92 -15.31
C ASN A 170 9.94 -0.11 -16.47
N THR A 171 9.35 -0.15 -17.67
CA THR A 171 9.85 0.61 -18.82
C THR A 171 9.31 2.05 -18.83
N PHE A 172 8.30 2.34 -18.01
CA PHE A 172 7.64 3.65 -18.01
C PHE A 172 8.24 4.65 -17.02
N SER A 173 8.14 5.93 -17.38
CA SER A 173 8.51 7.04 -16.49
C SER A 173 7.70 7.02 -15.18
N THR A 174 8.23 7.62 -14.11
CA THR A 174 7.59 7.64 -12.79
C THR A 174 6.15 8.19 -12.81
N ASN A 175 5.89 9.20 -13.64
CA ASN A 175 4.55 9.78 -13.79
C ASN A 175 3.62 8.82 -14.52
N LYS A 176 4.07 8.23 -15.64
CA LYS A 176 3.27 7.25 -16.38
C LYS A 176 2.95 6.01 -15.55
N ARG A 177 3.92 5.50 -14.77
CA ARG A 177 3.69 4.44 -13.77
C ARG A 177 2.62 4.83 -12.74
N ALA A 178 2.66 6.06 -12.23
CA ALA A 178 1.66 6.55 -11.28
C ALA A 178 0.25 6.52 -11.86
N THR A 179 0.11 6.98 -13.11
CA THR A 179 -1.17 6.98 -13.83
C THR A 179 -1.70 5.56 -14.03
N ILE A 180 -0.86 4.64 -14.50
CA ILE A 180 -1.24 3.23 -14.72
C ILE A 180 -1.67 2.57 -13.40
N ILE A 181 -0.89 2.76 -12.33
CA ILE A 181 -1.24 2.25 -10.99
C ILE A 181 -2.60 2.81 -10.56
N GLY A 182 -2.84 4.12 -10.75
CA GLY A 182 -4.11 4.75 -10.40
C GLY A 182 -5.31 4.19 -11.18
N GLN A 183 -5.13 3.92 -12.48
CA GLN A 183 -6.17 3.29 -13.30
C GLN A 183 -6.49 1.87 -12.84
N ILE A 184 -5.48 1.04 -12.56
CA ILE A 184 -5.68 -0.33 -12.07
C ILE A 184 -6.34 -0.33 -10.69
N VAL A 185 -5.91 0.56 -9.79
CA VAL A 185 -6.53 0.71 -8.46
C VAL A 185 -8.01 1.11 -8.59
N GLN A 186 -8.37 1.93 -9.57
CA GLN A 186 -9.78 2.26 -9.84
C GLN A 186 -10.56 1.04 -10.35
N GLN A 187 -9.98 0.21 -11.21
CA GLN A 187 -10.63 -1.03 -11.67
C GLN A 187 -10.82 -2.02 -10.53
N ILE A 188 -9.82 -2.15 -9.65
CA ILE A 188 -9.91 -2.97 -8.43
C ILE A 188 -11.05 -2.44 -7.55
N LYS A 189 -11.09 -1.13 -7.29
CA LYS A 189 -12.16 -0.49 -6.52
C LYS A 189 -13.55 -0.87 -7.04
N THR A 190 -13.78 -0.71 -8.35
CA THR A 190 -15.05 -1.07 -8.99
C THR A 190 -15.40 -2.53 -8.72
N ARG A 191 -14.45 -3.45 -8.92
CA ARG A 191 -14.65 -4.88 -8.66
C ARG A 191 -14.99 -5.17 -7.19
N LEU A 192 -14.34 -4.50 -6.24
CA LEU A 192 -14.60 -4.67 -4.81
C LEU A 192 -16.02 -4.22 -4.45
N LEU A 193 -16.46 -3.08 -4.97
CA LEU A 193 -17.81 -2.55 -4.74
C LEU A 193 -18.89 -3.46 -5.35
N GLU A 194 -18.71 -3.90 -6.60
CA GLU A 194 -19.63 -4.85 -7.27
C GLU A 194 -19.83 -6.15 -6.49
N ASN A 195 -18.84 -6.57 -5.70
CA ASN A 195 -18.87 -7.82 -4.94
C ASN A 195 -19.23 -7.61 -3.45
N ASN A 196 -19.67 -6.39 -3.07
CA ASN A 196 -20.02 -6.03 -1.70
C ASN A 196 -18.89 -6.34 -0.70
N VAL A 197 -17.64 -6.09 -1.10
CA VAL A 197 -16.49 -6.26 -0.21
C VAL A 197 -16.54 -5.17 0.86
N GLY A 198 -16.38 -5.52 2.13
CA GLY A 198 -16.28 -4.54 3.24
C GLY A 198 -14.88 -4.42 3.85
N GLY A 199 -13.95 -5.28 3.43
CA GLY A 199 -12.56 -5.24 3.90
C GLY A 199 -11.55 -5.78 2.91
N ILE A 200 -10.37 -5.18 2.88
CA ILE A 200 -9.22 -5.67 2.12
C ILE A 200 -8.10 -6.10 3.06
N VAL A 201 -7.40 -7.17 2.67
CA VAL A 201 -6.25 -7.70 3.37
C VAL A 201 -5.05 -7.66 2.45
N LEU A 202 -3.95 -7.10 2.96
CA LEU A 202 -2.72 -6.87 2.23
C LEU A 202 -1.53 -7.47 2.98
N GLU A 203 -0.41 -7.65 2.30
CA GLU A 203 0.86 -7.97 2.97
C GLU A 203 1.46 -6.75 3.67
N ASP A 204 2.05 -6.94 4.85
CA ASP A 204 2.73 -5.89 5.60
C ASP A 204 4.14 -5.61 5.02
N LEU A 205 4.38 -4.34 4.69
CA LEU A 205 5.65 -3.82 4.17
C LEU A 205 6.84 -4.05 5.11
N LYS A 206 6.62 -4.13 6.43
CA LYS A 206 7.72 -4.28 7.41
C LYS A 206 8.46 -5.60 7.25
N PHE A 207 7.78 -6.67 6.86
CA PHE A 207 8.36 -8.00 6.69
C PHE A 207 9.11 -8.18 5.35
N GLN A 208 9.15 -7.15 4.51
CA GLN A 208 9.90 -7.18 3.26
C GLN A 208 11.42 -7.03 3.46
N GLN A 209 11.87 -6.53 4.63
CA GLN A 209 13.30 -6.38 4.91
C GLN A 209 13.98 -7.72 5.27
N SER A 210 13.23 -8.78 5.59
CA SER A 210 13.75 -9.96 6.28
C SER A 210 13.61 -11.30 5.56
N HIS A 211 13.33 -11.33 4.25
CA HIS A 211 13.25 -12.60 3.51
C HIS A 211 14.12 -12.60 2.27
N ASP A 212 14.89 -13.69 2.13
CA ASP A 212 15.50 -14.19 0.90
C ASP A 212 14.43 -14.29 -0.20
N THR A 213 14.15 -13.17 -0.86
CA THR A 213 13.33 -13.11 -2.06
C THR A 213 14.21 -13.38 -3.27
N ASP A 214 13.70 -14.21 -4.19
CA ASP A 214 14.38 -14.61 -5.43
C ASP A 214 15.18 -13.46 -6.07
N LYS A 215 16.43 -13.75 -6.44
CA LYS A 215 17.34 -12.82 -7.16
C LYS A 215 16.71 -12.18 -8.41
N TYR A 216 15.65 -12.79 -8.96
CA TYR A 216 14.88 -12.29 -10.10
C TYR A 216 13.97 -11.10 -9.74
N SER A 217 13.25 -11.13 -8.61
CA SER A 217 12.40 -10.01 -8.16
C SER A 217 13.22 -8.78 -7.76
N ASN A 218 14.41 -8.97 -7.17
CA ASN A 218 15.29 -7.89 -6.74
C ASN A 218 16.02 -7.19 -7.89
N ARG A 219 16.23 -7.83 -9.04
CA ARG A 219 16.97 -7.24 -10.17
C ARG A 219 16.17 -6.24 -10.98
N ASN A 220 14.84 -6.39 -11.04
CA ASN A 220 14.00 -5.64 -11.96
C ASN A 220 12.97 -4.71 -11.30
N PHE A 221 12.78 -4.77 -9.97
CA PHE A 221 11.72 -4.00 -9.31
C PHE A 221 12.21 -3.22 -8.10
N HIS A 222 12.18 -1.89 -8.19
CA HIS A 222 12.48 -1.02 -7.06
C HIS A 222 11.40 -1.18 -5.98
N GLN A 223 11.83 -1.46 -4.73
CA GLN A 223 10.99 -1.49 -3.53
C GLN A 223 10.04 -0.28 -3.41
N PHE A 224 10.46 0.87 -3.95
CA PHE A 224 9.65 2.08 -4.05
C PHE A 224 8.35 1.89 -4.84
N THR A 225 8.37 1.16 -5.96
CA THR A 225 7.20 0.92 -6.80
C THR A 225 6.18 0.04 -6.09
N TYR A 226 6.64 -1.03 -5.43
CA TYR A 226 5.79 -1.88 -4.59
C TYR A 226 5.08 -1.07 -3.52
N LYS A 227 5.85 -0.30 -2.74
CA LYS A 227 5.32 0.57 -1.68
C LYS A 227 4.29 1.57 -2.24
N LYS A 228 4.53 2.12 -3.42
CA LYS A 228 3.60 3.04 -4.09
C LYS A 228 2.29 2.34 -4.48
N MET A 229 2.34 1.12 -5.00
CA MET A 229 1.15 0.34 -5.32
C MET A 229 0.34 0.03 -4.06
N LEU A 230 1.01 -0.45 -3.01
CA LEU A 230 0.36 -0.77 -1.75
C LEU A 230 -0.30 0.46 -1.11
N ASN A 231 0.42 1.57 -1.02
CA ASN A 231 -0.12 2.82 -0.49
C ASN A 231 -1.30 3.34 -1.32
N SER A 232 -1.29 3.11 -2.64
CA SER A 232 -2.40 3.49 -3.51
C SER A 232 -3.65 2.64 -3.23
N LEU A 233 -3.48 1.33 -2.98
CA LEU A 233 -4.56 0.43 -2.58
C LEU A 233 -5.12 0.81 -1.20
N ILE A 234 -4.26 1.07 -0.21
CA ILE A 234 -4.67 1.47 1.14
C ILE A 234 -5.46 2.79 1.09
N ARG A 235 -4.95 3.81 0.40
CA ARG A 235 -5.66 5.10 0.26
C ARG A 235 -7.00 4.93 -0.45
N MET A 236 -7.04 4.12 -1.51
CA MET A 236 -8.29 3.80 -2.19
C MET A 236 -9.26 3.12 -1.22
N ALA A 237 -8.79 2.17 -0.42
CA ALA A 237 -9.62 1.45 0.52
C ALA A 237 -10.23 2.38 1.59
N LEU A 238 -9.40 3.18 2.25
CA LEU A 238 -9.81 4.09 3.31
C LEU A 238 -10.77 5.17 2.82
N ARG A 239 -10.55 5.71 1.61
CA ARG A 239 -11.47 6.69 1.00
C ARG A 239 -12.85 6.13 0.66
N ASN A 240 -12.97 4.82 0.45
CA ASN A 240 -14.21 4.19 0.01
C ASN A 240 -14.85 3.34 1.11
N GLY A 241 -14.49 3.55 2.39
CA GLY A 241 -15.16 2.90 3.52
C GLY A 241 -14.70 1.47 3.82
N PHE A 242 -13.70 0.96 3.11
CA PHE A 242 -13.21 -0.40 3.34
C PHE A 242 -12.37 -0.46 4.62
N SER A 243 -12.53 -1.54 5.38
CA SER A 243 -11.55 -1.90 6.42
C SER A 243 -10.25 -2.42 5.79
N VAL A 244 -9.09 -2.09 6.36
CA VAL A 244 -7.78 -2.48 5.83
C VAL A 244 -7.00 -3.23 6.89
N LYS A 245 -6.63 -4.48 6.64
CA LYS A 245 -5.71 -5.24 7.52
C LYS A 245 -4.44 -5.61 6.75
N THR A 246 -3.30 -5.51 7.42
CA THR A 246 -2.02 -6.00 6.89
C THR A 246 -1.58 -7.25 7.64
N VAL A 247 -1.07 -8.25 6.91
CA VAL A 247 -0.65 -9.54 7.48
C VAL A 247 0.78 -9.90 7.08
N ASN A 248 1.42 -10.77 7.87
CA ASN A 248 2.74 -11.30 7.53
C ASN A 248 2.66 -12.10 6.20
N PRO A 249 3.55 -11.83 5.21
CA PRO A 249 3.57 -12.52 3.90
C PRO A 249 4.13 -13.95 3.95
N ALA A 250 4.62 -14.43 5.10
CA ALA A 250 5.31 -15.70 5.22
C ALA A 250 4.56 -16.86 4.55
N TYR A 251 5.20 -17.44 3.54
CA TYR A 251 4.74 -18.62 2.81
C TYR A 251 3.37 -18.48 2.10
N THR A 252 2.82 -17.27 1.91
CA THR A 252 1.52 -17.05 1.23
C THR A 252 1.48 -17.71 -0.14
N SER A 253 2.52 -17.50 -0.95
CA SER A 253 2.64 -18.11 -2.28
C SER A 253 2.81 -19.62 -2.26
N VAL A 254 3.51 -20.17 -1.26
CA VAL A 254 3.72 -21.62 -1.11
C VAL A 254 2.43 -22.31 -0.72
N ILE A 255 1.72 -21.75 0.27
CA ILE A 255 0.41 -22.25 0.71
C ILE A 255 -0.59 -22.15 -0.45
N GLY A 256 -0.70 -20.99 -1.08
CA GLY A 256 -1.56 -20.78 -2.24
C GLY A 256 -1.31 -21.82 -3.33
N LYS A 257 -0.03 -22.01 -3.71
CA LYS A 257 0.37 -22.98 -4.74
C LYS A 257 0.02 -24.42 -4.38
N LEU A 258 0.36 -24.86 -3.18
CA LEU A 258 0.24 -26.28 -2.79
C LEU A 258 -1.16 -26.67 -2.32
N LYS A 259 -1.96 -25.71 -1.83
CA LYS A 259 -3.27 -26.00 -1.24
C LYS A 259 -4.45 -25.57 -2.12
N TYR A 260 -4.34 -24.44 -2.82
CA TYR A 260 -5.51 -23.78 -3.40
C TYR A 260 -5.48 -23.69 -4.92
N SER A 261 -4.31 -23.49 -5.53
CA SER A 261 -4.18 -23.27 -6.98
C SER A 261 -4.78 -24.42 -7.80
N LYS A 262 -4.43 -25.68 -7.49
CA LYS A 262 -4.98 -26.85 -8.18
C LYS A 262 -6.48 -27.03 -7.91
N ASN A 263 -6.88 -26.94 -6.65
CA ASN A 263 -8.26 -27.21 -6.22
C ASN A 263 -9.28 -26.22 -6.79
N PHE A 264 -8.89 -24.96 -6.98
CA PHE A 264 -9.75 -23.93 -7.53
C PHE A 264 -9.49 -23.64 -9.02
N GLY A 265 -8.48 -24.27 -9.63
CA GLY A 265 -8.12 -24.00 -11.03
C GLY A 265 -7.62 -22.58 -11.28
N ILE A 266 -7.01 -21.95 -10.27
CA ILE A 266 -6.56 -20.55 -10.32
C ILE A 266 -5.03 -20.46 -10.32
N SER A 267 -4.50 -19.30 -10.73
CA SER A 267 -3.06 -19.06 -10.70
C SER A 267 -2.50 -19.07 -9.27
N VAL A 268 -1.17 -19.23 -9.14
CA VAL A 268 -0.49 -19.16 -7.85
C VAL A 268 -0.67 -17.81 -7.16
N HIS A 269 -0.78 -16.72 -7.92
CA HIS A 269 -0.96 -15.36 -7.40
C HIS A 269 -2.36 -15.14 -6.85
N GLU A 270 -3.38 -15.65 -7.55
CA GLU A 270 -4.75 -15.64 -7.03
C GLU A 270 -4.88 -16.51 -5.78
N ALA A 271 -4.22 -17.66 -5.76
CA ALA A 271 -4.18 -18.53 -4.60
C ALA A 271 -3.41 -17.91 -3.41
N ALA A 272 -2.36 -17.14 -3.68
CA ALA A 272 -1.63 -16.36 -2.68
C ALA A 272 -2.52 -15.25 -2.11
N ALA A 273 -3.20 -14.48 -2.98
CA ALA A 273 -4.19 -13.48 -2.60
C ALA A 273 -5.30 -14.08 -1.72
N PHE A 274 -5.76 -15.29 -2.04
CA PHE A 274 -6.76 -15.99 -1.24
C PHE A 274 -6.22 -16.40 0.14
N THR A 275 -4.96 -16.86 0.19
CA THR A 275 -4.28 -17.16 1.46
C THR A 275 -4.13 -15.90 2.32
N ILE A 276 -3.83 -14.75 1.70
CA ILE A 276 -3.78 -13.44 2.38
C ILE A 276 -5.15 -13.09 2.98
N ALA A 277 -6.23 -13.26 2.22
CA ALA A 277 -7.60 -13.01 2.69
C ALA A 277 -7.92 -13.81 3.96
N ARG A 278 -7.70 -15.14 3.89
CA ARG A 278 -7.96 -16.07 5.00
C ARG A 278 -7.09 -15.76 6.22
N ARG A 279 -5.85 -15.34 6.01
CA ARG A 279 -4.95 -14.93 7.10
C ARG A 279 -5.42 -13.67 7.80
N GLY A 280 -6.00 -12.70 7.08
CA GLY A 280 -6.60 -11.51 7.68
C GLY A 280 -7.81 -11.83 8.57
N LEU A 281 -8.52 -12.90 8.23
CA LEU A 281 -9.60 -13.50 9.03
C LEU A 281 -9.09 -14.42 10.15
N GLU A 282 -7.77 -14.51 10.37
CA GLU A 282 -7.12 -15.34 11.39
C GLU A 282 -7.38 -16.85 11.24
N LEU A 283 -7.77 -17.28 10.04
CA LEU A 283 -7.97 -18.68 9.74
C LEU A 283 -6.63 -19.37 9.51
N GLN A 284 -6.35 -20.39 10.32
CA GLN A 284 -5.11 -21.15 10.20
C GLN A 284 -5.11 -22.09 9.00
N GLU A 285 -3.99 -22.11 8.29
CA GLU A 285 -3.78 -22.94 7.12
C GLU A 285 -3.26 -24.32 7.49
N GLN A 286 -4.16 -25.28 7.54
CA GLN A 286 -3.82 -26.70 7.71
C GLN A 286 -3.21 -27.28 6.44
N LEU A 287 -2.22 -28.15 6.60
CA LEU A 287 -1.59 -28.88 5.50
C LEU A 287 -2.54 -29.96 4.96
N PRO A 288 -2.74 -30.05 3.64
CA PRO A 288 -3.46 -31.18 3.04
C PRO A 288 -2.77 -32.52 3.32
N GLN A 289 -3.55 -33.59 3.42
CA GLN A 289 -3.03 -34.94 3.69
C GLN A 289 -2.01 -35.40 2.65
N GLU A 290 -2.22 -35.07 1.38
CA GLU A 290 -1.27 -35.36 0.30
C GLU A 290 0.09 -34.70 0.53
N ILE A 291 0.12 -33.45 1.03
CA ILE A 291 1.35 -32.72 1.33
C ILE A 291 2.05 -33.29 2.58
N ILE A 292 1.28 -33.75 3.57
CA ILE A 292 1.84 -34.45 4.74
C ILE A 292 2.49 -35.77 4.30
N LEU A 293 1.86 -36.52 3.39
CA LEU A 293 2.40 -37.77 2.86
C LEU A 293 3.69 -37.52 2.06
N LEU A 294 3.70 -36.48 1.22
CA LEU A 294 4.88 -36.02 0.50
C LEU A 294 6.05 -35.71 1.45
N LEU A 295 5.78 -35.01 2.56
CA LEU A 295 6.78 -34.69 3.59
C LEU A 295 7.34 -35.95 4.25
N LYS A 296 6.46 -36.84 4.70
CA LYS A 296 6.84 -38.05 5.46
C LYS A 296 7.55 -39.09 4.61
N ASN A 297 7.17 -39.21 3.35
CA ASN A 297 7.70 -40.28 2.50
C ASN A 297 8.84 -39.74 1.64
N GLN A 298 8.52 -38.91 0.66
CA GLN A 298 9.48 -38.56 -0.39
C GLN A 298 10.55 -37.57 0.10
N ILE A 299 10.14 -36.48 0.77
CA ILE A 299 11.08 -35.46 1.28
C ILE A 299 11.97 -36.06 2.37
N THR A 300 11.40 -36.78 3.33
CA THR A 300 12.16 -37.43 4.42
C THR A 300 13.17 -38.44 3.87
N THR A 301 12.79 -39.26 2.89
CA THR A 301 13.71 -40.24 2.27
C THR A 301 14.87 -39.54 1.56
N LYS A 302 14.59 -38.53 0.73
CA LYS A 302 15.65 -37.76 0.07
C LYS A 302 16.57 -37.06 1.06
N LEU A 303 16.02 -36.44 2.11
CA LEU A 303 16.82 -35.79 3.14
C LEU A 303 17.74 -36.78 3.88
N ARG A 304 17.28 -38.01 4.15
CA ARG A 304 18.12 -39.06 4.76
C ARG A 304 19.27 -39.47 3.85
N ILE A 305 19.01 -39.68 2.56
CA ILE A 305 20.04 -40.02 1.57
C ILE A 305 21.08 -38.90 1.50
N LEU A 306 20.64 -37.64 1.36
CA LEU A 306 21.53 -36.47 1.33
C LEU A 306 22.37 -36.34 2.60
N VAL A 307 21.79 -36.57 3.78
CA VAL A 307 22.52 -36.50 5.04
C VAL A 307 23.58 -37.60 5.14
N ALA A 308 23.29 -38.80 4.66
CA ALA A 308 24.21 -39.94 4.68
C ALA A 308 25.37 -39.78 3.67
N SER A 309 25.12 -39.14 2.53
CA SER A 309 26.12 -38.94 1.46
C SER A 309 26.95 -37.66 1.61
N MET A 310 26.78 -36.89 2.71
CA MET A 310 27.46 -35.61 2.89
C MET A 310 28.84 -35.77 3.56
N GLU A 311 29.86 -35.21 2.90
CA GLU A 311 31.20 -35.04 3.47
C GLU A 311 31.21 -34.17 4.73
N GLU A 312 32.24 -34.36 5.57
CA GLU A 312 32.40 -33.66 6.84
C GLU A 312 32.55 -32.14 6.69
N SER A 313 33.03 -31.68 5.53
CA SER A 313 33.12 -30.26 5.15
C SER A 313 31.75 -29.55 5.08
N LYS A 314 30.63 -30.29 4.96
CA LYS A 314 29.24 -29.76 4.88
C LYS A 314 28.45 -29.91 6.19
N LYS A 315 29.13 -30.02 7.34
CA LYS A 315 28.54 -30.24 8.68
C LYS A 315 27.36 -29.31 9.03
N ASN A 316 27.43 -28.04 8.64
CA ASN A 316 26.35 -27.07 8.91
C ASN A 316 25.06 -27.38 8.13
N THR A 317 25.16 -27.70 6.83
CA THR A 317 24.01 -28.09 6.01
C THR A 317 23.43 -29.41 6.49
N GLN A 318 24.28 -30.37 6.84
CA GLN A 318 23.85 -31.65 7.40
C GLN A 318 23.05 -31.46 8.71
N LYS A 319 23.48 -30.54 9.58
CA LYS A 319 22.75 -30.18 10.82
C LYS A 319 21.37 -29.57 10.52
N VAL A 320 21.25 -28.74 9.49
CA VAL A 320 19.97 -28.16 9.05
C VAL A 320 19.01 -29.26 8.58
N TYR A 321 19.48 -30.20 7.75
CA TYR A 321 18.64 -31.30 7.25
C TYR A 321 18.22 -32.26 8.36
N LYS A 322 19.12 -32.59 9.30
CA LYS A 322 18.77 -33.36 10.51
C LYS A 322 17.68 -32.65 11.34
N LYS A 323 17.78 -31.32 11.50
CA LYS A 323 16.75 -30.53 12.17
C LYS A 323 15.41 -30.53 11.43
N TRP A 324 15.42 -30.49 10.09
CA TRP A 324 14.20 -30.61 9.29
C TRP A 324 13.56 -31.98 9.43
N LEU A 325 14.34 -33.06 9.41
CA LEU A 325 13.86 -34.43 9.65
C LEU A 325 13.16 -34.54 11.01
N GLN A 326 13.78 -34.02 12.07
CA GLN A 326 13.18 -33.97 13.41
C GLN A 326 11.88 -33.16 13.40
N THR A 327 11.87 -31.99 12.75
CA THR A 327 10.69 -31.12 12.65
C THR A 327 9.53 -31.81 11.90
N ILE A 328 9.81 -32.59 10.85
CA ILE A 328 8.81 -33.37 10.12
C ILE A 328 8.24 -34.48 11.02
N GLN A 329 9.05 -35.07 11.89
CA GLN A 329 8.63 -36.14 12.79
C GLN A 329 7.74 -35.62 13.93
N THR A 330 8.13 -34.52 14.58
CA THR A 330 7.42 -33.91 15.72
C THR A 330 6.53 -32.73 15.32
N TRP A 331 6.08 -32.68 14.08
CA TRP A 331 5.41 -31.50 13.51
C TRP A 331 4.13 -31.06 14.22
N LYS A 332 3.41 -32.00 14.86
CA LYS A 332 2.20 -31.72 15.63
C LYS A 332 2.46 -30.85 16.87
N GLU A 333 3.71 -30.76 17.33
CA GLU A 333 4.12 -29.98 18.49
C GLU A 333 4.45 -28.52 18.13
N TYR A 334 4.43 -28.16 16.83
CA TYR A 334 4.85 -26.85 16.36
C TYR A 334 3.83 -26.20 15.43
N HIS A 335 3.94 -24.87 15.32
CA HIS A 335 3.18 -24.12 14.34
C HIS A 335 3.48 -24.58 12.90
N ASN A 336 2.43 -24.75 12.08
CA ASN A 336 2.51 -25.26 10.70
C ASN A 336 3.50 -24.50 9.80
N TRP A 337 3.84 -23.26 10.13
CA TRP A 337 4.84 -22.46 9.41
C TRP A 337 6.21 -23.15 9.30
N LYS A 338 6.60 -23.97 10.27
CA LYS A 338 7.85 -24.74 10.15
C LYS A 338 7.79 -25.72 8.98
N LEU A 339 6.66 -26.41 8.78
CA LEU A 339 6.47 -27.32 7.65
C LEU A 339 6.40 -26.57 6.32
N TRP A 340 5.68 -25.44 6.28
CA TRP A 340 5.64 -24.58 5.08
C TRP A 340 7.04 -24.06 4.71
N SER A 341 7.89 -23.77 5.70
CA SER A 341 9.30 -23.41 5.49
C SER A 341 10.11 -24.53 4.84
N ILE A 342 9.94 -25.76 5.33
CA ILE A 342 10.62 -26.94 4.76
C ILE A 342 10.15 -27.15 3.33
N LEU A 343 8.84 -27.11 3.07
CA LEU A 343 8.29 -27.23 1.72
C LEU A 343 8.86 -26.16 0.78
N HIS A 344 8.88 -24.90 1.22
CA HIS A 344 9.44 -23.79 0.44
C HIS A 344 10.89 -24.05 -0.02
N LYS A 345 11.71 -24.66 0.85
CA LYS A 345 13.13 -24.91 0.61
C LYS A 345 13.43 -26.21 -0.12
N THR A 346 12.55 -27.22 0.01
CA THR A 346 12.80 -28.58 -0.50
C THR A 346 12.13 -28.85 -1.83
N VAL A 347 11.03 -28.16 -2.14
CA VAL A 347 10.24 -28.43 -3.35
C VAL A 347 9.88 -27.18 -4.12
N TYR A 348 9.76 -27.33 -5.43
CA TYR A 348 9.01 -26.44 -6.31
C TYR A 348 7.96 -27.25 -7.06
N MET A 349 7.12 -26.57 -7.83
CA MET A 349 6.05 -27.21 -8.60
C MET A 349 6.22 -26.80 -10.05
N ASN A 350 6.33 -27.79 -10.93
CA ASN A 350 6.45 -27.67 -12.37
C ASN A 350 5.28 -28.43 -13.01
N ASN A 351 4.50 -27.79 -13.89
CA ASN A 351 3.31 -28.39 -14.52
C ASN A 351 2.38 -29.15 -13.54
N GLN A 352 2.08 -28.54 -12.40
CA GLN A 352 1.26 -29.12 -11.30
C GLN A 352 1.83 -30.39 -10.65
N GLN A 353 3.08 -30.74 -10.94
CA GLN A 353 3.82 -31.82 -10.29
C GLN A 353 4.86 -31.24 -9.32
N VAL A 354 5.04 -31.91 -8.19
CA VAL A 354 6.05 -31.54 -7.18
C VAL A 354 7.42 -32.03 -7.64
N VAL A 355 8.38 -31.12 -7.69
CA VAL A 355 9.78 -31.39 -8.05
C VAL A 355 10.69 -30.96 -6.91
N PHE A 356 11.75 -31.72 -6.65
CA PHE A 356 12.70 -31.41 -5.59
C PHE A 356 13.69 -30.33 -6.01
N LYS A 357 13.93 -29.36 -5.12
CA LYS A 357 14.96 -28.32 -5.27
C LYS A 357 16.35 -28.78 -4.81
N ILE A 358 16.38 -29.77 -3.93
CA ILE A 358 17.57 -30.26 -3.22
C ILE A 358 17.92 -31.69 -3.61
#